data_AF-A0AA37SZA2-F1
#
_entry.id   AF-A0AA37SZA2-F1
#
_cell.length_a   1.000
_cell.length_b   1.000
_cell.length_c   1.000
_cell.angle_alpha   90.00
_cell.angle_beta   90.00
_cell.angle_gamma   90.00
#
_symmetry.space_group_name_H-M   'P 1'
#
loop_
_entity.id
_entity.type
_entity.pdbx_description
1 polymer ?
#
loop_
_entity_poly.entity_id
_entity_poly.type
_entity_poly.pdbx_seq_one_letter_code
_entity_poly.pdbx_strand_id
1 'polypeptide(L)'
;MYLAKFFVFVGIIVVSFSSSVYAASFDCHKATLVSERLICGSKDLSNLDVKLNQLYKQELNKTYVNTETLVFEQREWLKKRNQCEYSFDCLKALITQRIAEFKPITTQSAAYSWGGKLRAEPNLTSKQVGSTKERQAIVVLQKTPDVMNGYAWFLIEANGITAYQWGGILCAPGITGSYCAN
;
A
#
# COMPACT_ATOMS: atom_id res chain seq x y z
N MET A 1 -29.16 13.48 75.34
CA MET A 1 -28.17 12.48 74.87
C MET A 1 -28.65 11.98 73.51
N TYR A 2 -28.28 12.68 72.42
CA TYR A 2 -28.71 12.32 71.06
C TYR A 2 -27.61 11.47 70.41
N LEU A 3 -27.93 10.20 70.10
CA LEU A 3 -27.08 9.30 69.34
C LEU A 3 -27.19 9.63 67.85
N ALA A 4 -26.12 10.18 67.26
CA ALA A 4 -26.01 10.36 65.82
C ALA A 4 -25.62 9.02 65.16
N LYS A 5 -26.54 8.42 64.39
CA LYS A 5 -26.26 7.24 63.55
C LYS A 5 -25.55 7.71 62.27
N PHE A 6 -24.24 7.49 62.19
CA PHE A 6 -23.48 7.64 60.95
C PHE A 6 -23.80 6.48 60.00
N PHE A 7 -24.67 6.71 59.02
CA PHE A 7 -24.81 5.83 57.86
C PHE A 7 -23.64 6.12 56.91
N VAL A 8 -22.67 5.19 56.84
CA VAL A 8 -21.59 5.23 55.84
C VAL A 8 -22.18 4.82 54.49
N PHE A 9 -22.43 5.80 53.62
CA PHE A 9 -22.72 5.54 52.21
C PHE A 9 -21.42 5.12 51.52
N VAL A 10 -21.24 3.81 51.32
CA VAL A 10 -20.18 3.28 50.44
C VAL A 10 -20.62 3.57 49.00
N GLY A 11 -20.21 4.72 48.47
CA GLY A 11 -20.43 5.08 47.07
C GLY A 11 -19.68 4.12 46.15
N ILE A 12 -20.40 3.35 45.35
CA ILE A 12 -19.83 2.55 44.25
C ILE A 12 -19.29 3.54 43.21
N ILE A 13 -17.98 3.73 43.18
CA ILE A 13 -17.29 4.48 42.12
C ILE A 13 -17.27 3.58 40.88
N VAL A 14 -18.20 3.83 39.95
CA VAL A 14 -18.16 3.23 38.60
C VAL A 14 -17.04 3.94 37.84
N VAL A 15 -15.84 3.35 37.84
CA VAL A 15 -14.73 3.82 37.01
C VAL A 15 -15.02 3.42 35.56
N SER A 16 -15.60 4.33 34.80
CA SER A 16 -15.78 4.17 33.35
C SER A 16 -14.43 4.23 32.66
N PHE A 17 -13.83 3.06 32.37
CA PHE A 17 -12.66 2.97 31.49
C PHE A 17 -13.11 3.29 30.06
N SER A 18 -12.90 4.53 29.62
CA SER A 18 -13.06 4.90 28.22
C SER A 18 -11.91 4.33 27.41
N SER A 19 -12.15 3.23 26.70
CA SER A 19 -11.21 2.71 25.71
C SER A 19 -11.07 3.70 24.56
N SER A 20 -9.90 4.30 24.39
CA SER A 20 -9.61 5.17 23.25
C SER A 20 -9.60 4.34 21.97
N VAL A 21 -10.63 4.50 21.12
CA VAL A 21 -10.67 3.94 19.77
C VAL A 21 -10.25 5.02 18.79
N TYR A 22 -9.28 4.72 17.93
CA TYR A 22 -8.83 5.62 16.88
C TYR A 22 -9.58 5.36 15.57
N ALA A 23 -9.70 6.39 14.74
CA ALA A 23 -10.36 6.28 13.44
C ALA A 23 -9.45 5.54 12.44
N ALA A 24 -9.88 4.35 12.03
CA ALA A 24 -9.28 3.59 10.94
C ALA A 24 -9.98 3.90 9.60
N SER A 25 -9.55 3.24 8.52
CA SER A 25 -10.21 3.32 7.21
C SER A 25 -11.57 2.61 7.15
N PHE A 26 -11.94 1.90 8.21
CA PHE A 26 -13.18 1.16 8.41
C PHE A 26 -13.81 1.51 9.77
N ASP A 27 -15.07 1.11 9.96
CA ASP A 27 -15.80 1.33 11.20
C ASP A 27 -15.27 0.41 12.31
N CYS A 28 -14.54 0.98 13.26
CA CYS A 28 -13.96 0.25 14.38
C CYS A 28 -15.01 -0.41 15.30
N HIS A 29 -16.26 0.05 15.29
CA HIS A 29 -17.33 -0.61 16.04
C HIS A 29 -17.80 -1.91 15.37
N LYS A 30 -17.45 -2.12 14.09
CA LYS A 30 -17.76 -3.34 13.32
C LYS A 30 -16.56 -4.27 13.16
N ALA A 31 -15.42 -3.95 13.81
CA ALA A 31 -14.20 -4.74 13.74
C ALA A 31 -14.41 -6.13 14.38
N THR A 32 -14.38 -7.18 13.56
CA THR A 32 -14.58 -8.56 14.04
C THR A 32 -13.26 -9.29 14.21
N LEU A 33 -12.27 -8.97 13.37
CA LEU A 33 -10.97 -9.63 13.36
C LEU A 33 -10.04 -9.03 14.41
N VAL A 34 -9.14 -9.86 14.94
CA VAL A 34 -8.11 -9.45 15.91
C VAL A 34 -7.24 -8.34 15.33
N SER A 35 -6.79 -8.49 14.09
CA SER A 35 -5.98 -7.50 13.37
C SER A 35 -6.69 -6.15 13.26
N GLU A 36 -7.99 -6.15 12.97
CA GLU A 36 -8.81 -4.94 12.87
C GLU A 36 -8.93 -4.23 14.22
N ARG A 37 -9.18 -4.99 15.30
CA ARG A 37 -9.23 -4.42 16.65
C ARG A 37 -7.89 -3.85 17.07
N LEU A 38 -6.77 -4.49 16.71
CA LEU A 38 -5.44 -3.98 17.00
C LEU A 38 -5.15 -2.67 16.24
N ILE A 39 -5.58 -2.58 14.98
CA ILE A 39 -5.51 -1.34 14.20
C ILE A 39 -6.31 -0.22 14.89
N CYS A 40 -7.54 -0.51 15.30
CA CYS A 40 -8.41 0.46 15.99
C CYS A 40 -7.88 0.91 17.36
N GLY A 41 -7.18 0.02 18.09
CA GLY A 41 -6.62 0.30 19.42
C GLY A 41 -5.28 1.04 19.40
N SER A 42 -4.64 1.18 18.23
CA SER A 42 -3.33 1.83 18.10
C SER A 42 -3.39 3.03 17.18
N LYS A 43 -3.05 4.22 17.70
CA LYS A 43 -2.94 5.45 16.91
C LYS A 43 -2.01 5.27 15.70
N ASP A 44 -0.89 4.59 15.88
CA ASP A 44 0.11 4.40 14.84
C ASP A 44 -0.42 3.50 13.71
N LEU A 45 -0.99 2.34 14.04
CA LEU A 45 -1.58 1.44 13.03
C LEU A 45 -2.80 2.07 12.36
N SER A 46 -3.64 2.77 13.12
CA SER A 46 -4.80 3.49 12.61
C SER A 46 -4.40 4.56 11.59
N ASN A 47 -3.36 5.36 11.88
CA ASN A 47 -2.84 6.36 10.96
C ASN A 47 -2.26 5.73 9.68
N LEU A 48 -1.54 4.61 9.80
CA LEU A 48 -1.02 3.88 8.66
C LEU A 48 -2.15 3.31 7.79
N ASP A 49 -3.19 2.75 8.42
CA ASP A 49 -4.36 2.20 7.72
C ASP A 49 -5.16 3.29 6.97
N VAL A 50 -5.39 4.45 7.60
CA VAL A 50 -6.00 5.62 6.93
C VAL A 50 -5.16 6.08 5.74
N LYS A 51 -3.84 6.19 5.92
CA LYS A 51 -2.92 6.59 4.85
C LYS A 51 -2.94 5.59 3.69
N LEU A 52 -2.93 4.30 3.97
CA LEU A 52 -3.02 3.26 2.96
C LEU A 52 -4.31 3.39 2.15
N ASN A 53 -5.45 3.58 2.82
CA ASN A 53 -6.74 3.75 2.16
C ASN A 53 -6.82 5.01 1.28
N GLN A 54 -6.21 6.12 1.71
CA GLN A 54 -6.11 7.34 0.90
C GLN A 54 -5.33 7.08 -0.39
N LEU A 55 -4.17 6.42 -0.31
CA LEU A 55 -3.36 6.08 -1.48
C LEU A 55 -4.09 5.09 -2.40
N TYR A 56 -4.71 4.07 -1.83
CA TYR A 56 -5.53 3.11 -2.60
C TYR A 56 -6.65 3.80 -3.40
N LYS A 57 -7.35 4.77 -2.80
CA LYS A 57 -8.36 5.59 -3.51
C LYS A 57 -7.76 6.45 -4.61
N GLN A 58 -6.54 6.95 -4.43
CA GLN A 58 -5.83 7.68 -5.48
C GLN A 58 -5.48 6.76 -6.66
N GLU A 59 -5.00 5.54 -6.39
CA GLU A 59 -4.71 4.54 -7.42
C GLU A 59 -5.96 4.17 -8.23
N LEU A 60 -7.11 3.99 -7.58
CA LEU A 60 -8.38 3.71 -8.25
C LEU A 60 -8.83 4.79 -9.23
N ASN A 61 -8.38 6.04 -9.05
CA ASN A 61 -8.76 7.15 -9.92
C ASN A 61 -7.82 7.32 -11.12
N LYS A 62 -6.76 6.51 -11.23
CA LYS A 62 -5.81 6.60 -12.35
C LYS A 62 -6.38 5.94 -13.59
N THR A 63 -6.31 6.64 -14.72
CA THR A 63 -6.88 6.22 -16.01
C THR A 63 -6.27 4.94 -16.58
N TYR A 64 -5.03 4.62 -16.19
CA TYR A 64 -4.29 3.47 -16.68
C TYR A 64 -4.38 2.23 -15.77
N VAL A 65 -5.03 2.35 -14.62
CA VAL A 65 -5.16 1.26 -13.65
C VAL A 65 -6.38 0.40 -13.98
N ASN A 66 -6.19 -0.92 -14.09
CA ASN A 66 -7.33 -1.84 -14.12
C ASN A 66 -7.94 -1.94 -12.70
N THR A 67 -9.10 -1.31 -12.53
CA THR A 67 -9.80 -1.24 -11.25
C THR A 67 -10.18 -2.62 -10.71
N GLU A 68 -10.63 -3.54 -11.56
CA GLU A 68 -11.04 -4.89 -11.12
C GLU A 68 -9.84 -5.67 -10.57
N THR A 69 -8.70 -5.62 -11.27
CA THR A 69 -7.45 -6.25 -10.82
C THR A 69 -6.97 -5.62 -9.51
N LEU A 70 -6.95 -4.29 -9.41
CA LEU A 70 -6.49 -3.60 -8.19
C LEU A 70 -7.38 -3.92 -6.98
N VAL A 71 -8.70 -3.96 -7.17
CA VAL A 71 -9.66 -4.36 -6.12
C VAL A 71 -9.41 -5.80 -5.68
N PHE A 72 -9.19 -6.72 -6.62
CA PHE A 72 -8.86 -8.11 -6.33
C PHE A 72 -7.56 -8.22 -5.52
N GLU A 73 -6.48 -7.60 -5.97
CA GLU A 73 -5.19 -7.58 -5.26
C GLU A 73 -5.31 -7.00 -3.86
N GLN A 74 -6.09 -5.93 -3.69
CA GLN A 74 -6.30 -5.32 -2.38
C GLN A 74 -7.05 -6.26 -1.43
N ARG A 75 -8.03 -7.04 -1.92
CA ARG A 75 -8.73 -8.06 -1.12
C ARG A 75 -7.80 -9.20 -0.71
N GLU A 76 -6.97 -9.68 -1.63
CA GLU A 76 -5.96 -10.70 -1.31
C GLU A 76 -4.94 -10.19 -0.30
N TRP A 77 -4.50 -8.93 -0.44
CA TRP A 77 -3.62 -8.29 0.53
C TRP A 77 -4.27 -8.17 1.92
N LEU A 78 -5.57 -7.85 2.02
CA LEU A 78 -6.29 -7.80 3.28
C LEU A 78 -6.32 -9.17 3.97
N LYS A 79 -6.51 -10.27 3.22
CA LYS A 79 -6.41 -11.63 3.77
C LYS A 79 -5.03 -11.89 4.37
N LYS A 80 -3.96 -11.52 3.65
CA LYS A 80 -2.58 -11.64 4.15
C LYS A 80 -2.35 -10.80 5.41
N ARG A 81 -2.83 -9.55 5.44
CA ARG A 81 -2.77 -8.67 6.63
C ARG A 81 -3.44 -9.33 7.84
N ASN A 82 -4.59 -9.96 7.64
CA ASN A 82 -5.36 -10.57 8.72
C ASN A 82 -4.66 -11.79 9.35
N GLN A 83 -3.75 -12.43 8.63
CA GLN A 83 -2.90 -13.51 9.17
C GLN A 83 -1.87 -13.03 10.20
N CYS A 84 -1.64 -11.72 10.35
CA CYS A 84 -0.78 -11.19 11.41
C CYS A 84 -1.39 -11.34 12.81
N GLU A 85 -2.69 -11.59 12.93
CA GLU A 85 -3.43 -11.74 14.19
C GLU A 85 -3.08 -10.63 15.20
N TYR A 86 -2.37 -10.98 16.29
CA TYR A 86 -2.01 -10.09 17.41
C TYR A 86 -0.66 -9.37 17.22
N SER A 87 0.06 -9.63 16.13
CA SER A 87 1.41 -9.08 15.92
C SER A 87 1.37 -7.64 15.39
N PHE A 88 1.70 -6.70 16.27
CA PHE A 88 1.84 -5.29 15.92
C PHE A 88 2.88 -5.05 14.82
N ASP A 89 4.06 -5.66 14.96
CA ASP A 89 5.17 -5.47 14.01
C ASP A 89 4.85 -6.05 12.64
N CYS A 90 4.18 -7.21 12.59
CA CYS A 90 3.71 -7.79 11.33
C CYS A 90 2.75 -6.85 10.60
N LEU A 91 1.75 -6.31 11.32
CA LEU A 91 0.78 -5.37 10.75
C LEU A 91 1.46 -4.09 10.27
N LYS A 92 2.33 -3.52 11.09
CA LYS A 92 3.09 -2.31 10.74
C LYS A 92 3.94 -2.54 9.50
N ALA A 93 4.63 -3.68 9.41
CA ALA A 93 5.46 -4.04 8.26
C ALA A 93 4.62 -4.18 6.98
N LEU A 94 3.54 -4.97 7.01
CA LEU A 94 2.70 -5.19 5.83
C LEU A 94 1.99 -3.92 5.36
N ILE A 95 1.45 -3.11 6.27
CA ILE A 95 0.79 -1.84 5.92
C ILE A 95 1.82 -0.88 5.32
N THR A 96 3.00 -0.76 5.93
CA THR A 96 4.07 0.12 5.41
C THR A 96 4.58 -0.34 4.05
N GLN A 97 4.71 -1.65 3.84
CA GLN A 97 5.07 -2.21 2.54
C GLN A 97 4.02 -1.85 1.48
N ARG A 98 2.74 -2.06 1.77
CA ARG A 98 1.66 -1.75 0.82
C ARG A 98 1.55 -0.25 0.53
N ILE A 99 1.77 0.60 1.54
CA ILE A 99 1.89 2.04 1.35
C ILE A 99 3.03 2.37 0.38
N ALA A 100 4.17 1.70 0.47
CA ALA A 100 5.29 1.94 -0.44
C ALA A 100 4.97 1.55 -1.89
N GLU A 101 4.12 0.55 -2.11
CA GLU A 101 3.65 0.16 -3.44
C GLU A 101 2.76 1.24 -4.10
N PHE A 102 1.99 1.97 -3.31
CA PHE A 102 1.08 3.03 -3.80
C PHE A 102 1.62 4.45 -3.69
N LYS A 103 2.74 4.65 -3.00
CA LYS A 103 3.35 5.97 -2.96
C LYS A 103 3.70 6.36 -4.39
N PRO A 104 3.30 7.56 -4.84
CA PRO A 104 3.80 8.07 -6.11
C PRO A 104 5.32 8.01 -6.02
N ILE A 105 5.93 7.49 -7.08
CA ILE A 105 7.38 7.51 -7.26
C ILE A 105 7.72 9.00 -7.33
N THR A 106 8.04 9.59 -6.18
CA THR A 106 8.35 11.01 -6.07
C THR A 106 9.43 11.31 -7.08
N THR A 107 9.21 12.41 -7.80
CA THR A 107 9.83 13.01 -9.00
C THR A 107 11.37 13.17 -8.99
N GLN A 108 12.06 12.27 -8.30
CA GLN A 108 13.47 12.33 -7.95
C GLN A 108 14.20 11.02 -8.24
N SER A 109 13.51 9.90 -8.51
CA SER A 109 14.19 8.76 -9.11
C SER A 109 14.40 9.12 -10.58
N ALA A 110 15.66 9.38 -10.94
CA ALA A 110 16.12 9.52 -12.31
C ALA A 110 15.93 8.17 -13.02
N ALA A 111 14.69 7.75 -13.23
CA ALA A 111 14.38 6.51 -13.88
C ALA A 111 14.76 6.65 -15.35
N TYR A 112 15.52 5.69 -15.85
CA TYR A 112 15.94 5.67 -17.24
C TYR A 112 15.89 4.25 -17.77
N SER A 113 15.76 4.16 -19.09
CA SER A 113 15.76 2.91 -19.82
C SER A 113 17.15 2.68 -20.45
N TRP A 114 17.61 1.43 -20.44
CA TRP A 114 18.75 0.94 -21.23
C TRP A 114 18.33 0.64 -22.69
N GLY A 115 17.35 1.39 -23.21
CA GLY A 115 16.72 1.17 -24.50
C GLY A 115 15.75 -0.01 -24.55
N GLY A 116 15.39 -0.42 -25.77
CA GLY A 116 14.58 -1.61 -26.03
C GLY A 116 13.14 -1.32 -26.44
N LYS A 117 12.34 -2.39 -26.55
CA LYS A 117 10.97 -2.35 -27.09
C LYS A 117 9.96 -2.02 -26.01
N LEU A 118 9.03 -1.13 -26.34
CA LEU A 118 7.82 -0.86 -25.56
C LEU A 118 6.70 -1.76 -26.06
N ARG A 119 5.97 -2.35 -25.12
CA ARG A 119 4.99 -3.42 -25.35
C ARG A 119 3.58 -2.97 -24.94
N ALA A 120 2.57 -3.46 -25.64
CA ALA A 120 1.17 -3.19 -25.31
C ALA A 120 0.73 -3.87 -23.99
N GLU A 121 1.34 -4.99 -23.64
CA GLU A 121 1.06 -5.78 -22.42
C GLU A 121 2.38 -6.26 -21.78
N PRO A 122 2.41 -6.60 -20.47
CA PRO A 122 3.62 -6.98 -19.74
C PRO A 122 4.13 -8.40 -20.08
N ASN A 123 4.32 -8.69 -21.36
CA ASN A 123 4.82 -9.96 -21.85
C ASN A 123 5.64 -9.79 -23.16
N LEU A 124 6.42 -10.82 -23.50
CA LEU A 124 7.29 -10.82 -24.68
C LEU A 124 6.58 -11.07 -26.02
N THR A 125 5.32 -11.47 -26.01
CA THR A 125 4.56 -11.83 -27.22
C THR A 125 3.65 -10.69 -27.69
N SER A 126 3.37 -9.71 -26.83
CA SER A 126 2.49 -8.58 -27.14
C SER A 126 3.07 -7.63 -28.18
N LYS A 127 2.18 -6.89 -28.83
CA LYS A 127 2.51 -5.93 -29.89
C LYS A 127 3.55 -4.91 -29.39
N GLN A 128 4.59 -4.69 -30.18
CA GLN A 128 5.50 -3.57 -29.98
C GLN A 128 4.78 -2.26 -30.36
N VAL A 129 4.71 -1.33 -29.42
CA VAL A 129 4.06 -0.01 -29.59
C VAL A 129 5.04 1.15 -29.67
N GLY A 130 6.31 0.89 -29.37
CA GLY A 130 7.38 1.89 -29.47
C GLY A 130 8.73 1.33 -29.04
N SER A 131 9.67 2.22 -28.76
CA SER A 131 10.98 1.90 -28.20
C SER A 131 11.57 3.08 -27.43
N THR A 132 12.51 2.78 -26.56
CA THR A 132 13.37 3.77 -25.88
C THR A 132 14.79 3.68 -26.41
N LYS A 133 15.55 4.76 -26.22
CA LYS A 133 17.00 4.79 -26.44
C LYS A 133 17.74 4.48 -25.15
N GLU A 134 19.00 4.11 -25.29
CA GLU A 134 19.93 3.94 -24.19
C GLU A 134 20.02 5.21 -23.33
N ARG A 135 19.95 5.03 -22.00
CA ARG A 135 19.91 6.11 -20.98
C ARG A 135 18.80 7.14 -21.16
N GLN A 136 17.73 6.79 -21.89
CA GLN A 136 16.59 7.67 -22.04
C GLN A 136 15.83 7.81 -20.73
N ALA A 137 15.57 9.04 -20.30
CA ALA A 137 14.70 9.31 -19.15
C ALA A 137 13.26 8.86 -19.42
N ILE A 138 12.65 8.25 -18.42
CA ILE A 138 11.28 7.71 -18.49
C ILE A 138 10.53 8.05 -17.20
N VAL A 139 9.20 7.95 -17.24
CA VAL A 139 8.36 8.01 -16.03
C VAL A 139 7.85 6.61 -15.74
N VAL A 140 8.13 6.08 -14.55
CA VAL A 140 7.54 4.81 -14.12
C VAL A 140 6.18 5.10 -13.49
N LEU A 141 5.13 4.49 -14.04
CA LEU A 141 3.74 4.72 -13.63
C LEU A 141 3.23 3.63 -12.69
N GLN A 142 3.61 2.37 -12.95
CA GLN A 142 3.19 1.21 -12.17
C GLN A 142 4.17 0.05 -12.31
N LYS A 143 4.41 -0.69 -11.22
CA LYS A 143 5.04 -2.02 -11.25
C LYS A 143 3.96 -3.09 -11.37
N THR A 144 4.12 -4.03 -12.28
CA THR A 144 3.17 -5.14 -12.43
C THR A 144 3.62 -6.35 -11.59
N PRO A 145 2.70 -7.27 -11.25
CA PRO A 145 3.05 -8.53 -10.59
C PRO A 145 3.80 -9.51 -11.51
N ASP A 146 3.77 -9.29 -12.82
CA ASP A 146 4.45 -10.14 -13.81
C ASP A 146 5.97 -10.00 -13.67
N VAL A 147 6.64 -11.12 -13.39
CA VAL A 147 8.09 -11.19 -13.22
C VAL A 147 8.69 -12.11 -14.27
N MET A 148 9.81 -11.68 -14.85
CA MET A 148 10.59 -12.46 -15.80
C MET A 148 12.08 -12.31 -15.48
N ASN A 149 12.78 -13.43 -15.36
CA ASN A 149 14.20 -13.51 -14.99
C ASN A 149 14.57 -12.66 -13.75
N GLY A 150 13.70 -12.62 -12.73
CA GLY A 150 13.93 -11.88 -11.48
C GLY A 150 13.60 -10.39 -11.53
N TYR A 151 13.15 -9.87 -12.67
CA TYR A 151 12.75 -8.47 -12.83
C TYR A 151 11.27 -8.35 -13.17
N ALA A 152 10.60 -7.34 -12.61
CA ALA A 152 9.18 -7.10 -12.86
C ALA A 152 8.98 -6.39 -14.21
N TRP A 153 7.76 -6.45 -14.74
CA TRP A 153 7.34 -5.52 -15.78
C TRP A 153 6.86 -4.21 -15.18
N PHE A 154 7.02 -3.12 -15.93
CA PHE A 154 6.63 -1.78 -15.51
C PHE A 154 5.79 -1.13 -16.60
N LEU A 155 4.68 -0.52 -16.20
CA LEU A 155 4.00 0.46 -17.03
C LEU A 155 4.77 1.78 -16.91
N ILE A 156 5.17 2.35 -18.04
CA ILE A 156 5.97 3.56 -18.10
C ILE A 156 5.39 4.54 -19.12
N GLU A 157 5.73 5.81 -18.95
CA GLU A 157 5.56 6.84 -19.97
C GLU A 157 6.92 7.18 -20.57
N ALA A 158 7.02 7.09 -21.89
CA ALA A 158 8.18 7.48 -22.67
C ALA A 158 7.74 7.98 -24.04
N ASN A 159 8.35 9.05 -24.57
CA ASN A 159 7.99 9.63 -25.88
C ASN A 159 6.49 9.98 -26.02
N GLY A 160 5.81 10.34 -24.93
CA GLY A 160 4.38 10.64 -24.91
C GLY A 160 3.47 9.42 -25.06
N ILE A 161 4.01 8.19 -24.98
CA ILE A 161 3.22 6.95 -24.97
C ILE A 161 3.33 6.25 -23.62
N THR A 162 2.20 5.74 -23.15
CA THR A 162 2.12 4.85 -21.99
C THR A 162 2.17 3.41 -22.47
N ALA A 163 3.18 2.65 -22.04
CA ALA A 163 3.43 1.28 -22.50
C ALA A 163 4.21 0.46 -21.47
N TYR A 164 4.26 -0.86 -21.65
CA TYR A 164 4.99 -1.76 -20.76
C TYR A 164 6.45 -1.95 -21.20
N GLN A 165 7.36 -1.95 -20.23
CA GLN A 165 8.77 -2.26 -20.42
C GLN A 165 9.26 -3.20 -19.31
N TRP A 166 10.14 -4.14 -19.68
CA TRP A 166 10.68 -5.11 -18.74
C TRP A 166 11.76 -4.48 -17.84
N GLY A 167 11.75 -4.82 -16.55
CA GLY A 167 12.59 -4.22 -15.52
C GLY A 167 14.08 -4.49 -15.67
N GLY A 168 14.49 -5.54 -16.38
CA GLY A 168 15.91 -5.84 -16.61
C GLY A 168 16.62 -4.86 -17.56
N ILE A 169 15.88 -3.99 -18.23
CA ILE A 169 16.39 -2.94 -19.14
C ILE A 169 15.98 -1.54 -18.66
N LEU A 170 15.70 -1.41 -17.38
CA LEU A 170 15.16 -0.19 -16.78
C LEU A 170 15.78 -0.01 -15.40
N CYS A 171 16.28 1.18 -15.10
CA CYS A 171 16.67 1.55 -13.75
C CYS A 171 15.59 2.46 -13.16
N ALA A 172 14.99 2.04 -12.05
CA ALA A 172 14.09 2.87 -11.25
C ALA A 172 14.56 2.88 -9.80
N PRO A 173 15.41 3.86 -9.42
CA PRO A 173 15.91 3.96 -8.05
C PRO A 173 14.79 3.93 -7.02
N GLY A 174 14.94 3.08 -6.00
CA GLY A 174 13.94 2.91 -4.94
C GLY A 174 12.79 1.95 -5.28
N ILE A 175 12.76 1.37 -6.48
CA ILE A 175 11.75 0.38 -6.88
C ILE A 175 12.40 -0.98 -7.14
N THR A 176 11.99 -1.97 -6.36
CA THR A 176 12.49 -3.35 -6.49
C THR A 176 12.04 -3.98 -7.81
N GLY A 177 12.90 -4.85 -8.38
CA GLY A 177 12.61 -5.53 -9.64
C GLY A 177 12.96 -4.72 -10.88
N SER A 178 13.67 -3.60 -10.73
CA SER A 178 14.32 -2.86 -11.82
C SER A 178 15.85 -3.07 -11.75
N TYR A 179 16.53 -2.95 -12.89
CA TYR A 179 17.98 -3.07 -13.01
C TYR A 179 18.67 -1.69 -13.02
N CYS A 180 19.23 -1.32 -11.87
CA CYS A 180 20.14 -0.18 -11.76
C CYS A 180 21.58 -0.69 -11.67
N ALA A 181 22.36 -0.47 -12.73
CA ALA A 181 23.81 -0.64 -12.64
C ALA A 181 24.37 0.46 -11.73
N ASN A 182 25.26 0.09 -10.80
CA ASN A 182 26.00 1.04 -9.97
C ASN A 182 27.00 1.85 -10.80
#